data_AF-A0A7K1A7E1-F1
#
_entry.id   AF-A0A7K1A7E1-F1
#
_cell.length_a   1.000
_cell.length_b   1.000
_cell.length_c   1.000
_cell.angle_alpha   90.00
_cell.angle_beta   90.00
_cell.angle_gamma   90.00
#
_symmetry.space_group_name_H-M   'P 1'
#
loop_
_entity.id
_entity.type
_entity.pdbx_description
1 polymer ?
#
loop_
_entity_poly.entity_id
_entity_poly.type
_entity_poly.pdbx_seq_one_letter_code
_entity_poly.pdbx_strand_id
1 'polypeptide(L)'
;MGRANRVQYSRWDGTQVGFDLDATDIFGEITDDLLYHGDINAALRRMMQEGFDSDNGERMKGLREMMDELRRKRRETLESNDLGGIYDEIAKDLRDVVEAEREAIDELAQEARDSGDARRQELTEQVAAERHMSLDLMSQDLAGMVRDLQNHD
;
A
#
# COMPACT_ATOMS: atom_id res chain seq x y z
N MET A 1 17.20 3.36 -10.68
CA MET A 1 17.32 3.79 -9.26
C MET A 1 16.21 3.10 -8.48
N GLY A 2 16.56 2.14 -7.62
CA GLY A 2 15.59 1.38 -6.83
C GLY A 2 15.09 2.20 -5.64
N ARG A 3 13.77 2.21 -5.41
CA ARG A 3 13.20 2.67 -4.15
C ARG A 3 13.07 1.48 -3.21
N ALA A 4 13.76 1.58 -2.08
CA ALA A 4 13.76 0.61 -1.01
C ALA A 4 12.35 0.46 -0.42
N ASN A 5 11.87 -0.77 -0.31
CA ASN A 5 10.69 -1.13 0.47
C ASN A 5 10.89 -0.69 1.92
N ARG A 6 10.13 0.32 2.36
CA ARG A 6 10.16 0.76 3.76
C ARG A 6 9.34 -0.21 4.59
N VAL A 7 10.00 -1.26 5.09
CA VAL A 7 9.41 -2.15 6.09
C VAL A 7 9.28 -1.36 7.40
N GLN A 8 8.05 -1.10 7.84
CA GLN A 8 7.79 -0.55 9.17
C GLN A 8 7.90 -1.68 10.19
N TYR A 9 8.98 -1.67 10.96
CA TYR A 9 9.10 -2.50 12.16
C TYR A 9 8.42 -1.77 13.32
N SER A 10 7.37 -2.36 13.88
CA SER A 10 6.82 -1.94 15.17
C SER A 10 7.57 -2.63 16.30
N ARG A 11 7.72 -1.94 17.44
CA ARG A 11 8.26 -2.56 18.65
C ARG A 11 7.24 -3.55 19.22
N TRP A 12 7.73 -4.68 19.71
CA TRP A 12 6.95 -5.69 20.42
C TRP A 12 6.29 -5.06 21.65
N ASP A 13 4.95 -5.01 21.67
CA ASP A 13 4.16 -4.38 22.74
C ASP A 13 3.74 -5.36 23.84
N GLY A 14 4.26 -6.60 23.80
CA GLY A 14 3.97 -7.62 24.80
C GLY A 14 2.57 -8.22 24.71
N THR A 15 1.69 -7.74 23.81
CA THR A 15 0.32 -8.27 23.65
C THR A 15 0.23 -9.41 22.65
N GLN A 16 1.33 -9.69 21.94
CA GLN A 16 1.48 -10.89 21.13
C GLN A 16 1.70 -12.09 22.05
N VAL A 17 0.59 -12.60 22.58
CA VAL A 17 0.54 -13.89 23.27
C VAL A 17 0.94 -14.94 22.23
N GLY A 18 2.19 -15.39 22.29
CA GLY A 18 2.60 -16.61 21.61
C GLY A 18 1.69 -17.72 22.11
N PHE A 19 1.18 -18.53 21.17
CA PHE A 19 0.31 -19.67 21.43
C PHE A 19 0.64 -20.31 22.78
N ASP A 20 -0.29 -20.19 23.75
CA ASP A 20 -0.17 -20.88 25.03
C ASP A 20 -0.52 -22.35 24.76
N LEU A 21 0.39 -23.02 24.07
CA LEU A 21 0.38 -24.47 23.92
C LEU A 21 0.81 -24.99 25.28
N ASP A 22 -0.15 -25.20 26.18
CA ASP A 22 0.11 -25.94 27.41
C ASP A 22 0.60 -27.32 27.00
N ALA A 23 1.90 -27.53 27.11
CA ALA A 23 2.57 -28.75 26.69
C ALA A 23 1.96 -29.98 27.38
N THR A 24 1.29 -29.79 28.51
CA THR A 24 0.65 -30.83 29.32
C THR A 24 -0.60 -31.43 28.63
N ASP A 25 -1.36 -30.65 27.87
CA ASP A 25 -2.54 -31.12 27.13
C ASP A 25 -2.15 -31.98 25.91
N ILE A 26 -0.98 -31.71 25.32
CA ILE A 26 -0.42 -32.50 24.22
C ILE A 26 -0.07 -33.92 24.67
N PHE A 27 0.32 -34.11 25.95
CA PHE A 27 0.73 -35.43 26.46
C PHE A 27 -0.44 -36.34 26.84
N GLY A 28 -1.63 -35.79 27.13
CA GLY A 28 -2.83 -36.58 27.42
C GLY A 28 -3.25 -37.43 26.21
N GLU A 29 -3.32 -36.81 25.04
CA GLU A 29 -3.82 -37.46 23.81
C GLU A 29 -2.80 -38.40 23.15
N ILE A 30 -1.50 -38.16 23.34
CA ILE A 30 -0.45 -39.08 22.84
C ILE A 30 -0.57 -40.47 23.48
N THR A 31 -1.16 -40.57 24.67
CA THR A 31 -1.21 -41.82 25.44
C THR A 31 -2.32 -42.76 24.96
N ASP A 32 -3.46 -42.24 24.49
CA ASP A 32 -4.57 -43.08 24.02
C ASP A 32 -4.37 -43.58 22.57
N ASP A 33 -3.67 -42.82 21.71
CA ASP A 33 -3.42 -43.22 20.30
C ASP A 33 -2.13 -44.06 20.12
N LEU A 34 -1.30 -44.14 21.16
CA LEU A 34 -0.09 -44.98 21.25
C LEU A 34 -0.37 -46.47 21.01
N LEU A 35 -1.60 -46.92 21.31
CA LEU A 35 -2.00 -48.33 21.23
C LEU A 35 -2.48 -48.78 19.85
N TYR A 36 -2.86 -47.86 18.94
CA TYR A 36 -3.57 -48.26 17.71
C TYR A 36 -2.79 -48.05 16.40
N HIS A 37 -1.84 -47.10 16.30
CA HIS A 37 -1.25 -46.73 15.00
C HIS A 37 0.29 -46.66 14.87
N GLY A 38 1.06 -46.80 15.94
CA GLY A 38 2.49 -47.16 15.84
C GLY A 38 3.47 -46.14 15.19
N ASP A 39 3.03 -44.93 14.77
CA ASP A 39 3.94 -43.83 14.43
C ASP A 39 3.37 -42.47 14.89
N ILE A 40 3.81 -42.06 16.07
CA ILE A 40 3.50 -40.76 16.69
C ILE A 40 3.82 -39.60 15.75
N ASN A 41 4.86 -39.71 14.90
CA ASN A 41 5.20 -38.64 13.96
C ASN A 41 4.15 -38.48 12.88
N ALA A 42 3.46 -39.55 12.48
CA ALA A 42 2.38 -39.47 11.50
C ALA A 42 1.14 -38.78 12.10
N ALA A 43 0.80 -39.08 13.36
CA ALA A 43 -0.28 -38.44 14.09
C ALA A 43 -0.01 -36.94 14.30
N LEU A 44 1.17 -36.57 14.81
CA LEU A 44 1.58 -35.17 14.97
C LEU A 44 1.58 -34.39 13.65
N ARG A 45 2.06 -35.01 12.55
CA ARG A 45 2.03 -34.37 11.22
C ARG A 45 0.61 -34.12 10.72
N ARG A 46 -0.32 -35.04 11.00
CA ARG A 46 -1.74 -34.88 10.62
C ARG A 46 -2.39 -33.77 11.44
N MET A 47 -2.22 -33.84 12.77
CA MET A 47 -2.69 -32.82 13.71
C MET A 47 -2.20 -31.42 13.34
N MET A 48 -0.90 -31.24 13.04
CA MET A 48 -0.39 -29.95 12.59
C MET A 48 -0.95 -29.49 11.23
N GLN A 49 -1.26 -30.40 10.32
CA GLN A 49 -1.77 -30.05 9.00
C GLN A 49 -3.26 -29.70 9.01
N GLU A 50 -4.07 -30.49 9.72
CA GLU A 50 -5.53 -30.46 9.69
C GLU A 50 -6.13 -29.69 10.89
N GLY A 51 -5.36 -29.56 11.97
CA GLY A 51 -5.85 -29.07 13.25
C GLY A 51 -6.31 -30.23 14.14
N PHE A 52 -6.77 -29.89 15.33
CA PHE A 52 -7.39 -30.83 16.27
C PHE A 52 -8.36 -30.10 17.18
N ASP A 53 -9.26 -30.85 17.81
CA ASP A 53 -10.14 -30.33 18.85
C ASP A 53 -9.49 -30.59 20.21
N SER A 54 -9.38 -29.55 21.04
CA SER A 54 -8.89 -29.67 22.42
C SER A 54 -10.01 -30.16 23.33
N ASP A 55 -9.65 -30.75 24.48
CA ASP A 55 -10.58 -31.29 25.48
C ASP A 55 -11.54 -30.25 26.05
N ASN A 56 -11.16 -28.97 25.98
CA ASN A 56 -12.02 -27.84 26.34
C ASN A 56 -13.10 -27.53 25.28
N GLY A 57 -13.13 -28.29 24.17
CA GLY A 57 -14.04 -28.12 23.04
C GLY A 57 -13.60 -27.04 22.03
N GLU A 58 -12.41 -26.46 22.19
CA GLU A 58 -11.88 -25.47 21.26
C GLU A 58 -11.16 -26.14 20.08
N ARG A 59 -11.53 -25.76 18.86
CA ARG A 59 -10.87 -26.23 17.65
C ARG A 59 -9.59 -25.45 17.39
N MET A 60 -8.45 -26.11 17.50
CA MET A 60 -7.15 -25.60 17.09
C MET A 60 -7.00 -25.71 15.57
N LYS A 61 -6.75 -24.56 14.92
CA LYS A 61 -6.55 -24.50 13.46
C LYS A 61 -5.26 -25.19 13.05
N GLY A 62 -5.32 -25.98 11.97
CA GLY A 62 -4.13 -26.52 11.33
C GLY A 62 -3.37 -25.49 10.49
N LEU A 63 -2.14 -25.83 10.10
CA LEU A 63 -1.29 -25.00 9.24
C LEU A 63 -1.94 -24.66 7.90
N ARG A 64 -2.72 -25.58 7.30
CA ARG A 64 -3.41 -25.31 6.03
C ARG A 64 -4.43 -24.20 6.18
N GLU A 65 -5.25 -24.28 7.23
CA GLU A 65 -6.30 -23.30 7.52
C GLU A 65 -5.71 -21.93 7.86
N MET A 66 -4.66 -21.88 8.67
CA MET A 66 -3.94 -20.63 8.96
C MET A 66 -3.34 -20.00 7.69
N MET A 67 -2.78 -20.81 6.79
CA MET A 67 -2.25 -20.32 5.51
C MET A 67 -3.35 -19.79 4.59
N ASP A 68 -4.51 -20.45 4.57
CA ASP A 68 -5.65 -20.01 3.77
C ASP A 68 -6.27 -18.72 4.33
N GLU A 69 -6.35 -18.59 5.65
CA GLU A 69 -6.73 -17.34 6.31
C GLU A 69 -5.74 -16.20 5.99
N LEU A 70 -4.44 -16.46 6.02
CA LEU A 70 -3.42 -15.49 5.66
C LEU A 70 -3.53 -15.07 4.19
N ARG A 71 -3.76 -16.01 3.28
CA ARG A 71 -3.99 -15.73 1.85
C ARG A 71 -5.25 -14.89 1.64
N ARG A 72 -6.33 -15.20 2.35
CA ARG A 72 -7.57 -14.42 2.31
C ARG A 72 -7.34 -13.00 2.81
N LYS A 73 -6.71 -12.83 3.98
CA LYS A 73 -6.38 -11.52 4.54
C LYS A 73 -5.48 -10.70 3.61
N ARG A 74 -4.51 -11.36 2.96
CA ARG A 74 -3.67 -10.72 1.93
C ARG A 74 -4.50 -10.23 0.75
N ARG A 75 -5.42 -11.04 0.22
CA ARG A 75 -6.32 -10.61 -0.88
C ARG A 75 -7.22 -9.46 -0.45
N GLU A 76 -7.89 -9.58 0.69
CA GLU A 76 -8.73 -8.52 1.25
C GLU A 76 -7.95 -7.22 1.43
N THR A 77 -6.71 -7.31 1.91
CA THR A 77 -5.84 -6.14 2.06
C THR A 77 -5.45 -5.54 0.71
N LEU A 78 -5.22 -6.35 -0.32
CA LEU A 78 -4.91 -5.85 -1.67
C LEU A 78 -6.14 -5.28 -2.38
N GLU A 79 -7.32 -5.86 -2.16
CA GLU A 79 -8.60 -5.37 -2.70
C GLU A 79 -9.08 -4.11 -1.97
N SER A 80 -8.90 -4.03 -0.64
CA SER A 80 -9.29 -2.85 0.14
C SER A 80 -8.32 -1.69 -0.03
N ASN A 81 -7.03 -1.99 -0.22
CA ASN A 81 -6.04 -1.02 -0.67
C ASN A 81 -6.06 -0.97 -2.19
N ASP A 82 -7.21 -0.61 -2.76
CA ASP A 82 -7.38 -0.24 -4.18
C ASP A 82 -6.64 1.08 -4.45
N LEU A 83 -5.34 1.01 -4.24
CA LEU A 83 -4.38 2.08 -4.44
C LEU A 83 -4.40 2.53 -5.89
N GLY A 84 -4.77 1.64 -6.83
CA GLY A 84 -4.97 2.01 -8.23
C GLY A 84 -5.99 3.13 -8.38
N GLY A 85 -7.19 2.99 -7.81
CA GLY A 85 -8.27 3.97 -7.94
C GLY A 85 -7.92 5.35 -7.36
N ILE A 86 -7.40 5.39 -6.11
CA ILE A 86 -7.05 6.66 -5.45
C ILE A 86 -5.85 7.33 -6.14
N TYR A 87 -4.83 6.56 -6.55
CA TYR A 87 -3.70 7.15 -7.27
C TYR A 87 -4.07 7.64 -8.66
N ASP A 88 -5.01 6.98 -9.35
CA ASP A 88 -5.55 7.43 -10.63
C ASP A 88 -6.37 8.72 -10.47
N GLU A 89 -7.15 8.84 -9.39
CA GLU A 89 -7.88 10.06 -9.03
C GLU A 89 -6.91 11.22 -8.76
N ILE A 90 -5.90 11.02 -7.90
CA ILE A 90 -4.87 12.04 -7.63
C ILE A 90 -4.13 12.41 -8.93
N ALA A 91 -3.78 11.44 -9.77
CA ALA A 91 -3.12 11.73 -11.04
C ALA A 91 -4.01 12.54 -11.99
N LYS A 92 -5.32 12.34 -11.94
CA LYS A 92 -6.28 13.14 -12.69
C LYS A 92 -6.36 14.56 -12.13
N ASP A 93 -6.52 14.72 -10.83
CA ASP A 93 -6.59 16.03 -10.18
C ASP A 93 -5.33 16.85 -10.46
N LEU A 94 -4.15 16.24 -10.40
CA LEU A 94 -2.91 16.96 -10.72
C LEU A 94 -2.81 17.37 -12.19
N ARG A 95 -3.32 16.56 -13.13
CA ARG A 95 -3.42 16.97 -14.54
C ARG A 95 -4.37 18.15 -14.70
N ASP A 96 -5.52 18.11 -14.02
CA ASP A 96 -6.50 19.20 -14.04
C ASP A 96 -5.90 20.50 -13.47
N VAL A 97 -5.06 20.41 -12.42
CA VAL A 97 -4.30 21.55 -11.87
C VAL A 97 -3.28 22.09 -12.88
N VAL A 98 -2.54 21.23 -13.57
CA VAL A 98 -1.56 21.67 -14.59
C VAL A 98 -2.26 22.36 -15.76
N GLU A 99 -3.40 21.85 -16.22
CA GLU A 99 -4.18 22.51 -17.27
C GLU A 99 -4.72 23.87 -16.79
N ALA A 100 -5.24 23.95 -15.56
CA ALA A 100 -5.68 25.23 -14.99
C ALA A 100 -4.54 26.26 -14.89
N GLU A 101 -3.32 25.84 -14.56
CA GLU A 101 -2.15 26.73 -14.55
C GLU A 101 -1.80 27.22 -15.97
N ARG A 102 -1.89 26.36 -16.99
CA ARG A 102 -1.68 26.77 -18.40
C ARG A 102 -2.70 27.84 -18.81
N GLU A 103 -3.97 27.62 -18.50
CA GLU A 103 -5.04 28.57 -18.79
C GLU A 103 -4.82 29.91 -18.08
N ALA A 104 -4.44 29.88 -16.80
CA ALA A 104 -4.15 31.09 -16.02
C ALA A 104 -2.95 31.88 -16.58
N ILE A 105 -1.89 31.19 -17.03
CA ILE A 105 -0.73 31.83 -17.68
C ILE A 105 -1.16 32.50 -19.00
N ASP A 106 -1.99 31.83 -19.79
CA ASP A 106 -2.49 32.37 -21.06
C ASP A 106 -3.41 33.58 -20.85
N GLU A 107 -4.27 33.54 -19.83
CA GLU A 107 -5.10 34.67 -19.42
C GLU A 107 -4.24 35.86 -19.00
N LEU A 108 -3.23 35.64 -18.14
CA LEU A 108 -2.28 36.69 -17.73
C LEU A 108 -1.55 37.31 -18.93
N ALA A 109 -1.12 36.49 -19.90
CA ALA A 109 -0.47 36.97 -21.12
C ALA A 109 -1.44 37.79 -21.97
N GLN A 110 -2.71 37.37 -22.06
CA GLN A 110 -3.74 38.09 -22.82
C GLN A 110 -4.09 39.43 -22.15
N GLU A 111 -4.28 39.46 -20.83
CA GLU A 111 -4.49 40.70 -20.07
C GLU A 111 -3.33 41.69 -20.24
N ALA A 112 -2.09 41.19 -20.29
CA ALA A 112 -0.92 42.03 -20.51
C ALA A 112 -0.93 42.68 -21.90
N ARG A 113 -1.34 41.95 -22.95
CA ARG A 113 -1.54 42.50 -24.31
C ARG A 113 -2.64 43.55 -24.33
N ASP A 114 -3.74 43.30 -23.65
CA ASP A 114 -4.90 44.19 -23.62
C ASP A 114 -4.66 45.44 -22.75
N SER A 115 -3.64 45.43 -21.88
CA SER A 115 -3.29 46.55 -21.01
C SER A 115 -2.72 47.78 -21.74
N GLY A 116 -2.22 47.61 -22.96
CA GLY A 116 -1.59 48.68 -23.75
C GLY A 116 -0.23 49.17 -23.24
N ASP A 117 0.33 48.55 -22.19
CA ASP A 117 1.69 48.80 -21.71
C ASP A 117 2.68 47.83 -22.36
N ALA A 118 3.48 48.35 -23.30
CA ALA A 118 4.46 47.57 -24.04
C ALA A 118 5.51 46.88 -23.14
N ARG A 119 5.90 47.50 -22.02
CA ARG A 119 6.88 46.91 -21.10
C ARG A 119 6.26 45.75 -20.32
N ARG A 120 5.01 45.90 -19.91
CA ARG A 120 4.27 44.86 -19.19
C ARG A 120 4.02 43.66 -20.10
N GLN A 121 3.61 43.91 -21.35
CA GLN A 121 3.41 42.87 -22.34
C GLN A 121 4.69 42.05 -22.56
N GLU A 122 5.83 42.70 -22.84
CA GLU A 122 7.10 42.01 -23.11
C GLU A 122 7.54 41.13 -21.93
N LEU A 123 7.46 41.67 -20.71
CA LEU A 123 7.84 40.93 -19.50
C LEU A 123 6.90 39.74 -19.24
N THR A 124 5.58 39.93 -19.31
CA THR A 124 4.62 38.87 -19.05
C THR A 124 4.70 37.78 -20.12
N GLU A 125 4.88 38.13 -21.39
CA GLU A 125 5.05 37.14 -22.47
C GLU A 125 6.31 36.30 -22.28
N GLN A 126 7.42 36.91 -21.85
CA GLN A 126 8.66 36.19 -21.55
C GLN A 126 8.48 35.20 -20.38
N VAL A 127 7.84 35.65 -19.29
CA VAL A 127 7.57 34.80 -18.12
C VAL A 127 6.58 33.68 -18.47
N ALA A 128 5.52 33.98 -19.23
CA ALA A 128 4.55 33.00 -19.68
C ALA A 128 5.20 31.91 -20.54
N ALA A 129 6.09 32.29 -21.46
CA ALA A 129 6.84 31.33 -22.29
C ALA A 129 7.76 30.44 -21.45
N GLU A 130 8.46 31.00 -20.45
CA GLU A 130 9.30 30.23 -19.53
C GLU A 130 8.47 29.23 -18.71
N ARG A 131 7.32 29.66 -18.18
CA ARG A 131 6.41 28.81 -17.40
C ARG A 131 5.83 27.67 -18.24
N HIS A 132 5.37 27.94 -19.47
CA HIS A 132 4.89 26.89 -20.38
C HIS A 132 5.96 25.83 -20.67
N MET A 133 7.20 26.24 -20.95
CA MET A 133 8.31 25.31 -21.15
C MET A 133 8.58 24.45 -19.90
N SER A 134 8.44 25.02 -18.71
CA SER A 134 8.56 24.26 -17.45
C SER A 134 7.47 23.20 -17.34
N LEU A 135 6.21 23.58 -17.62
CA LEU A 135 5.06 22.68 -17.58
C LEU A 135 5.14 21.56 -18.64
N ASP A 136 5.72 21.84 -19.81
CA ASP A 136 5.95 20.85 -20.88
C ASP A 136 7.03 19.81 -20.52
N LEU A 137 8.00 20.19 -19.69
CA LEU A 137 9.09 19.31 -19.25
C LEU A 137 8.70 18.44 -18.04
N MET A 138 7.58 18.74 -17.37
CA MET A 138 7.11 17.97 -16.21
C MET A 138 6.90 16.50 -16.57
N SER A 139 7.20 15.61 -15.63
CA SER A 139 6.95 14.18 -15.85
C SER A 139 5.46 13.88 -16.00
N GLN A 140 5.12 12.99 -16.94
CA GLN A 140 3.77 12.45 -17.09
C GLN A 140 3.44 11.36 -16.06
N ASP A 141 4.43 10.91 -15.28
CA ASP A 141 4.23 9.97 -14.18
C ASP A 141 3.84 10.72 -12.89
N LEU A 142 2.93 10.13 -12.10
CA LEU A 142 2.40 10.73 -10.86
C LEU A 142 3.50 11.13 -9.87
N ALA A 143 4.54 10.31 -9.72
CA ALA A 143 5.59 10.57 -8.74
C ALA A 143 6.52 11.71 -9.16
N GLY A 144 6.70 11.91 -10.46
CA GLY A 144 7.41 13.05 -11.04
C GLY A 144 6.57 14.31 -10.98
N MET A 145 5.28 14.25 -11.34
CA MET A 145 4.36 15.39 -11.27
C MET A 145 4.28 16.00 -9.87
N VAL A 146 4.15 15.16 -8.82
CA VAL A 146 4.16 15.62 -7.42
C VAL A 146 5.49 16.28 -7.05
N ARG A 147 6.61 15.71 -7.51
CA ARG A 147 7.94 16.25 -7.20
C ARG A 147 8.17 17.60 -7.90
N ASP A 148 7.74 17.72 -9.15
CA ASP A 148 7.94 18.91 -9.96
C ASP A 148 7.07 20.06 -9.45
N LEU A 149 5.81 19.80 -9.06
CA LEU A 149 4.94 20.77 -8.40
C LEU A 149 5.50 21.27 -7.06
N GLN A 150 6.07 20.39 -6.25
CA GLN A 150 6.70 20.78 -4.97
C GLN A 150 7.92 21.69 -5.13
N ASN A 151 8.57 21.70 -6.31
CA ASN A 151 9.70 22.58 -6.59
C ASN A 151 9.28 23.89 -7.27
N HIS A 152 7.97 24.07 -7.54
CA HIS A 152 7.42 25.21 -8.28
C HIS A 152 6.86 26.33 -7.37
N ASP A 153 6.80 26.09 -6.05
CA ASP A 153 6.57 27.07 -4.95
C ASP A 153 7.84 27.86 -4.61
#